data_AF-A0A952V695-F1
#
_entry.id   AF-A0A952V695-F1
#
_cell.length_a   1.000
_cell.length_b   1.000
_cell.length_c   1.000
_cell.angle_alpha   90.00
_cell.angle_beta   90.00
_cell.angle_gamma   90.00
#
_symmetry.space_group_name_H-M   'P 1'
#
loop_
_entity.id
_entity.type
_entity.pdbx_description
1 polymer ?
#
loop_
_entity_poly.entity_id
_entity_poly.type
_entity_poly.pdbx_seq_one_letter_code
_entity_poly.pdbx_strand_id
1 'polypeptide(L)'
;MRKLSLFFLIVFVFGVVESFAQQYIYDLNGFRLRQYREAVFNELGEAPQSGAMGDDMEYEAYFLSEEPLVYMVFQYRLPYDGLIFSIQITGDDPSIDLGFRGLRFGASEQDVIKALGQPARRIDVGERGTRLEFDKANYSVEINTEKRLSSIRIMDDDDVVALPDPKSIPAFKDMVKTLTSGTNAEISELLAPDMELYVDGKATFFGRRLRTEIASDSSKIFSTIRGLSKEVAAVNETKPEEFEANLRLRMGADPMHVIKLKKTKKVREIVLKWNGRRWLLWEFDAGRPIAEEKFDETAYVPRKLADFSAKLGPEAEKDPRAVLSGPDKKPVILIPTDPNRSRALVRFSGETRQLTKARRELIEYSLTMFGRDKAIADSYKTEISVTEDGKTYWLLIDSKMLERFQKEIKKGQLVRVFVSWIGIAFAGEERDQALMVNEFETEEPIGLPVAAIRERHFSREDLQLPPRPLYGSLPSSR
;
A
#
# COMPACT_ATOMS: atom_id res chain seq x y z
N MET A 1 -85.08 19.09 0.08
CA MET A 1 -84.75 17.97 -0.84
C MET A 1 -83.29 18.07 -1.26
N ARG A 2 -82.54 17.00 -0.97
CA ARG A 2 -81.16 16.60 -1.32
C ARG A 2 -80.18 17.64 -1.92
N LYS A 3 -79.19 18.05 -1.09
CA LYS A 3 -77.85 18.47 -1.55
C LYS A 3 -77.01 17.21 -1.78
N LEU A 4 -76.59 16.98 -3.02
CA LEU A 4 -75.67 15.91 -3.40
C LEU A 4 -74.24 16.41 -3.16
N SER A 5 -73.57 15.91 -2.12
CA SER A 5 -72.14 16.16 -1.92
C SER A 5 -71.35 15.13 -2.73
N LEU A 6 -70.65 15.62 -3.75
CA LEU A 6 -69.70 14.84 -4.53
C LEU A 6 -68.37 14.79 -3.74
N PHE A 7 -68.13 13.67 -3.08
CA PHE A 7 -66.88 13.42 -2.35
C PHE A 7 -65.85 12.88 -3.37
N PHE A 8 -64.92 13.73 -3.83
CA PHE A 8 -63.76 13.27 -4.60
C PHE A 8 -62.75 12.66 -3.63
N LEU A 9 -62.71 11.34 -3.55
CA LEU A 9 -61.64 10.59 -2.89
C LEU A 9 -60.42 10.59 -3.81
N ILE A 10 -59.55 11.59 -3.67
CA ILE A 10 -58.20 11.55 -4.24
C ILE A 10 -57.40 10.55 -3.40
N VAL A 11 -57.34 9.30 -3.87
CA VAL A 11 -56.37 8.32 -3.36
C VAL A 11 -55.01 8.75 -3.88
N PHE A 12 -54.27 9.49 -3.05
CA PHE A 12 -52.82 9.65 -3.21
C PHE A 12 -52.19 8.29 -2.97
N VAL A 13 -52.04 7.50 -4.04
CA VAL A 13 -51.06 6.41 -4.07
C VAL A 13 -49.70 7.08 -4.10
N PHE A 14 -49.18 7.44 -2.93
CA PHE A 14 -47.74 7.58 -2.75
C PHE A 14 -47.16 6.18 -2.94
N GLY A 15 -46.95 5.80 -4.21
CA GLY A 15 -46.00 4.76 -4.53
C GLY A 15 -44.69 5.23 -3.93
N VAL A 16 -44.26 4.57 -2.86
CA VAL A 16 -42.89 4.66 -2.37
C VAL A 16 -42.06 4.15 -3.55
N VAL A 17 -41.60 5.06 -4.40
CA VAL A 17 -40.51 4.78 -5.32
C VAL A 17 -39.34 4.59 -4.38
N GLU A 18 -39.07 3.33 -4.01
CA GLU A 18 -37.82 3.00 -3.35
C GLU A 18 -36.74 3.63 -4.21
N SER A 19 -36.08 4.64 -3.65
CA SER A 19 -34.88 5.19 -4.23
C SER A 19 -33.86 4.06 -4.18
N PHE A 20 -33.82 3.24 -5.23
CA PHE A 20 -32.70 2.36 -5.50
C PHE A 20 -31.52 3.29 -5.77
N ALA A 21 -30.86 3.75 -4.71
CA ALA A 21 -29.59 4.42 -4.81
C ALA A 21 -28.67 3.43 -5.53
N GLN A 22 -28.33 3.71 -6.79
CA GLN A 22 -27.57 2.81 -7.64
C GLN A 22 -26.21 2.57 -6.97
N GLN A 23 -26.05 1.34 -6.46
CA GLN A 23 -24.90 0.92 -5.66
C GLN A 23 -23.77 0.46 -6.58
N TYR A 24 -22.54 0.87 -6.26
CA TYR A 24 -21.34 0.40 -6.91
C TYR A 24 -21.14 -1.10 -6.69
N ILE A 25 -20.84 -1.80 -7.77
CA ILE A 25 -20.70 -3.25 -7.83
C ILE A 25 -19.23 -3.59 -7.94
N TYR A 26 -18.76 -4.42 -7.02
CA TYR A 26 -17.37 -4.89 -7.01
C TYR A 26 -17.22 -6.24 -7.70
N ASP A 27 -18.29 -7.05 -7.73
CA ASP A 27 -18.22 -8.45 -8.11
C ASP A 27 -18.96 -8.75 -9.42
N LEU A 28 -18.33 -9.53 -10.30
CA LEU A 28 -18.95 -10.09 -11.50
C LEU A 28 -18.42 -11.51 -11.73
N ASN A 29 -19.32 -12.49 -11.85
CA ASN A 29 -19.02 -13.92 -11.99
C ASN A 29 -18.05 -14.48 -10.92
N GLY A 30 -18.05 -13.87 -9.73
CA GLY A 30 -17.23 -14.28 -8.58
C GLY A 30 -15.81 -13.73 -8.57
N PHE A 31 -15.42 -12.94 -9.57
CA PHE A 31 -14.24 -12.09 -9.56
C PHE A 31 -14.60 -10.72 -8.99
N ARG A 32 -13.64 -10.07 -8.32
CA ARG A 32 -13.79 -8.74 -7.75
C ARG A 32 -12.86 -7.74 -8.46
N LEU A 33 -13.35 -6.53 -8.71
CA LEU A 33 -12.51 -5.40 -9.13
C LEU A 33 -11.33 -5.24 -8.16
N ARG A 34 -10.16 -4.86 -8.69
CA ARG A 34 -8.88 -4.78 -7.98
C ARG A 34 -8.31 -6.11 -7.47
N GLN A 35 -8.82 -7.29 -7.83
CA GLN A 35 -8.02 -8.50 -7.64
C GLN A 35 -6.81 -8.50 -8.58
N TYR A 36 -5.74 -9.20 -8.20
CA TYR A 36 -4.58 -9.38 -9.09
C TYR A 36 -4.95 -10.22 -10.33
N ARG A 37 -4.34 -9.88 -11.48
CA ARG A 37 -4.43 -10.62 -12.75
C ARG A 37 -4.13 -12.11 -12.60
N GLU A 38 -3.22 -12.47 -11.68
CA GLU A 38 -2.90 -13.85 -11.36
C GLU A 38 -4.13 -14.67 -10.89
N ALA A 39 -5.09 -14.04 -10.21
CA ALA A 39 -6.33 -14.70 -9.80
C ALA A 39 -7.19 -15.14 -10.99
N VAL A 40 -7.13 -14.39 -12.10
CA VAL A 40 -7.80 -14.73 -13.37
C VAL A 40 -7.10 -15.90 -14.02
N PHE A 41 -5.77 -15.81 -14.17
CA PHE A 41 -4.96 -16.88 -14.76
C PHE A 41 -5.11 -18.21 -14.02
N ASN A 42 -5.06 -18.20 -12.69
CA ASN A 42 -5.18 -19.42 -11.89
C ASN A 42 -6.58 -20.06 -11.92
N GLU A 43 -7.63 -19.29 -12.22
CA GLU A 43 -9.01 -19.78 -12.31
C GLU A 43 -9.39 -20.20 -13.74
N LEU A 44 -8.96 -19.44 -14.75
CA LEU A 44 -9.39 -19.59 -16.14
C LEU A 44 -8.28 -20.11 -17.09
N GLY A 45 -7.03 -20.16 -16.65
CA GLY A 45 -5.89 -20.56 -17.46
C GLY A 45 -5.30 -19.43 -18.29
N GLU A 46 -4.66 -19.77 -19.40
CA GLU A 46 -4.09 -18.81 -20.34
C GLU A 46 -5.20 -18.17 -21.20
N ALA A 47 -5.14 -16.85 -21.39
CA ALA A 47 -6.13 -16.13 -22.20
C ALA A 47 -6.00 -16.52 -23.69
N PRO A 48 -7.06 -17.01 -24.34
CA PRO A 48 -7.04 -17.25 -25.80
C PRO A 48 -6.78 -15.98 -26.61
N GLN A 49 -7.10 -14.81 -26.06
CA GLN A 49 -6.87 -13.52 -26.71
C GLN A 49 -6.49 -12.45 -25.68
N SER A 50 -5.49 -11.65 -26.01
CA SER A 50 -5.06 -10.50 -25.22
C SER A 50 -4.49 -9.41 -26.13
N GLY A 51 -4.35 -8.19 -25.61
CA GLY A 51 -3.74 -7.09 -26.36
C GLY A 51 -3.76 -5.77 -25.62
N ALA A 52 -3.07 -4.79 -26.19
CA ALA A 52 -3.14 -3.40 -25.73
C ALA A 52 -4.46 -2.74 -26.16
N MET A 53 -4.98 -1.86 -25.31
CA MET A 53 -6.13 -1.02 -25.58
C MET A 53 -5.75 0.44 -25.33
N GLY A 54 -5.15 1.07 -26.34
CA GLY A 54 -4.52 2.39 -26.18
C GLY A 54 -3.16 2.28 -25.52
N ASP A 55 -2.68 3.40 -24.95
CA ASP A 55 -1.33 3.50 -24.39
C ASP A 55 -1.25 3.08 -22.91
N ASP A 56 -2.40 3.02 -22.22
CA ASP A 56 -2.48 2.90 -20.76
C ASP A 56 -3.34 1.72 -20.28
N MET A 57 -3.78 0.84 -21.18
CA MET A 57 -4.58 -0.33 -20.80
C MET A 57 -4.22 -1.57 -21.61
N GLU A 58 -4.43 -2.73 -20.96
CA GLU A 58 -4.40 -4.05 -21.59
C GLU A 58 -5.73 -4.77 -21.35
N TYR A 59 -6.03 -5.74 -22.21
CA TYR A 59 -7.17 -6.63 -22.02
C TYR A 59 -6.78 -8.10 -22.20
N GLU A 60 -7.57 -8.96 -21.56
CA GLU A 60 -7.54 -10.42 -21.74
C GLU A 60 -8.97 -10.93 -21.86
N ALA A 61 -9.22 -11.82 -22.82
CA ALA A 61 -10.52 -12.44 -23.04
C ALA A 61 -10.43 -13.96 -22.83
N TYR A 62 -11.45 -14.54 -22.20
CA TYR A 62 -11.52 -15.94 -21.78
C TYR A 62 -12.88 -16.54 -22.12
N PHE A 63 -12.92 -17.76 -22.65
CA PHE A 63 -14.17 -18.49 -22.81
C PHE A 63 -14.58 -19.16 -21.49
N LEU A 64 -15.84 -19.00 -21.09
CA LEU A 64 -16.48 -19.82 -20.05
C LEU A 64 -17.21 -21.01 -20.65
N SER A 65 -17.73 -20.83 -21.88
CA SER A 65 -18.37 -21.87 -22.69
C SER A 65 -18.23 -21.48 -24.17
N GLU A 66 -18.00 -22.45 -25.04
CA GLU A 66 -17.93 -22.22 -26.49
C GLU A 66 -19.30 -22.37 -27.16
N GLU A 67 -20.16 -23.26 -26.65
CA GLU A 67 -21.51 -23.50 -27.16
C GLU A 67 -22.47 -23.84 -26.01
N PRO A 68 -23.43 -22.96 -25.67
CA PRO A 68 -23.55 -21.56 -26.11
C PRO A 68 -22.30 -20.72 -25.78
N LEU A 69 -22.02 -19.71 -26.60
CA LEU A 69 -20.83 -18.86 -26.45
C LEU A 69 -20.99 -17.93 -25.25
N VAL A 70 -20.12 -18.09 -24.26
CA VAL A 70 -20.00 -17.19 -23.11
C VAL A 70 -18.53 -16.88 -22.90
N TYR A 71 -18.20 -15.60 -22.82
CA TYR A 71 -16.84 -15.16 -22.58
C TYR A 71 -16.77 -14.01 -21.58
N MET A 72 -15.63 -13.90 -20.92
CA MET A 72 -15.28 -12.79 -20.05
C MET A 72 -14.14 -11.98 -20.65
N VAL A 73 -14.16 -10.67 -20.41
CA VAL A 73 -13.05 -9.77 -20.73
C VAL A 73 -12.64 -9.03 -19.47
N PHE A 74 -11.36 -9.10 -19.15
CA PHE A 74 -10.75 -8.33 -18.08
C PHE A 74 -9.91 -7.23 -18.70
N GLN A 75 -9.90 -6.06 -18.07
CA GLN A 75 -9.00 -4.96 -18.46
C GLN A 75 -8.15 -4.54 -17.26
N TYR A 76 -6.93 -4.11 -17.55
CA TYR A 76 -5.91 -3.72 -16.59
C TYR A 76 -5.34 -2.36 -16.99
N ARG A 77 -5.13 -1.43 -16.04
CA ARG A 77 -4.47 -0.15 -16.30
C ARG A 77 -2.94 -0.28 -16.16
N LEU A 78 -2.19 0.29 -17.09
CA LEU A 78 -0.74 0.42 -17.06
C LEU A 78 -0.34 1.79 -16.47
N PRO A 79 0.83 1.91 -15.80
CA PRO A 79 1.78 0.86 -15.45
C PRO A 79 1.44 0.17 -14.10
N TYR A 80 0.18 0.20 -13.68
CA TYR A 80 -0.24 -0.26 -12.35
C TYR A 80 -0.13 -1.79 -12.18
N ASP A 81 -0.21 -2.25 -10.94
CA ASP A 81 0.18 -3.57 -10.39
C ASP A 81 -0.59 -4.80 -10.92
N GLY A 82 -1.09 -4.79 -12.15
CA GLY A 82 -1.86 -5.88 -12.74
C GLY A 82 -3.20 -6.09 -12.05
N LEU A 83 -3.79 -5.04 -11.48
CA LEU A 83 -5.10 -5.10 -10.82
C LEU A 83 -6.23 -5.03 -11.84
N ILE A 84 -7.25 -5.86 -11.65
CA ILE A 84 -8.45 -5.87 -12.49
C ILE A 84 -9.13 -4.49 -12.39
N PHE A 85 -9.12 -3.75 -13.49
CA PHE A 85 -9.79 -2.45 -13.61
C PHE A 85 -11.22 -2.59 -14.12
N SER A 86 -11.49 -3.58 -14.97
CA SER A 86 -12.80 -3.80 -15.59
C SER A 86 -13.05 -5.28 -15.73
N ILE A 87 -14.32 -5.68 -15.55
CA ILE A 87 -14.78 -7.04 -15.80
C ILE A 87 -16.02 -6.93 -16.68
N GLN A 88 -16.02 -7.62 -17.82
CA GLN A 88 -17.18 -7.82 -18.66
C GLN A 88 -17.46 -9.31 -18.81
N ILE A 89 -18.74 -9.69 -18.80
CA ILE A 89 -19.20 -11.02 -19.20
C ILE A 89 -20.27 -10.87 -20.28
N THR A 90 -20.12 -11.61 -21.38
CA THR A 90 -21.02 -11.57 -22.54
C THR A 90 -21.41 -12.99 -22.93
N GLY A 91 -22.68 -13.19 -23.30
CA GLY A 91 -23.16 -14.47 -23.81
C GLY A 91 -24.68 -14.56 -23.78
N ASP A 92 -25.18 -15.77 -23.99
CA ASP A 92 -26.62 -16.08 -24.07
C ASP A 92 -27.04 -17.31 -23.26
N ASP A 93 -26.13 -17.90 -22.47
CA ASP A 93 -26.43 -19.08 -21.62
C ASP A 93 -27.10 -18.70 -20.28
N PRO A 94 -28.40 -19.00 -20.07
CA PRO A 94 -29.08 -18.69 -18.81
C PRO A 94 -28.63 -19.56 -17.62
N SER A 95 -27.81 -20.59 -17.85
CA SER A 95 -27.28 -21.47 -16.79
C SER A 95 -26.06 -20.87 -16.07
N ILE A 96 -25.36 -19.93 -16.71
CA ILE A 96 -24.20 -19.27 -16.13
C ILE A 96 -24.64 -18.27 -15.06
N ASP A 97 -24.13 -18.46 -13.84
CA ASP A 97 -24.34 -17.49 -12.76
C ASP A 97 -23.47 -16.24 -12.96
N LEU A 98 -24.13 -15.13 -13.28
CA LEU A 98 -23.47 -13.84 -13.45
C LEU A 98 -22.97 -13.25 -12.12
N GLY A 99 -23.50 -13.69 -10.98
CA GLY A 99 -23.20 -13.08 -9.68
C GLY A 99 -23.64 -11.62 -9.58
N PHE A 100 -24.58 -11.17 -10.42
CA PHE A 100 -24.94 -9.76 -10.56
C PHE A 100 -26.45 -9.56 -10.32
N ARG A 101 -26.81 -9.17 -9.08
CA ARG A 101 -28.18 -8.80 -8.67
C ARG A 101 -29.28 -9.79 -9.11
N GLY A 102 -28.96 -11.07 -9.17
CA GLY A 102 -29.89 -12.13 -9.58
C GLY A 102 -30.27 -12.14 -11.06
N LEU A 103 -29.65 -11.30 -11.89
CA LEU A 103 -29.83 -11.30 -13.34
C LEU A 103 -29.15 -12.53 -13.98
N ARG A 104 -29.69 -12.93 -15.13
CA ARG A 104 -29.19 -14.02 -15.97
C ARG A 104 -29.24 -13.59 -17.43
N PHE A 105 -28.40 -14.20 -18.26
CA PHE A 105 -28.54 -14.03 -19.71
C PHE A 105 -29.94 -14.41 -20.17
N GLY A 106 -30.44 -13.71 -21.20
CA GLY A 106 -31.81 -13.91 -21.69
C GLY A 106 -32.90 -13.17 -20.90
N ALA A 107 -32.57 -12.52 -19.77
CA ALA A 107 -33.53 -11.70 -19.03
C ALA A 107 -34.12 -10.60 -19.92
N SER A 108 -35.43 -10.33 -19.80
CA SER A 108 -36.04 -9.26 -20.59
C SER A 108 -35.53 -7.90 -20.14
N GLU A 109 -35.57 -6.90 -21.02
CA GLU A 109 -35.25 -5.52 -20.62
C GLU A 109 -36.10 -5.04 -19.42
N GLN A 110 -37.36 -5.49 -19.33
CA GLN A 110 -38.23 -5.16 -18.21
C GLN A 110 -37.71 -5.76 -16.89
N ASP A 111 -37.21 -6.99 -16.90
CA ASP A 111 -36.62 -7.62 -15.71
C ASP A 111 -35.32 -6.92 -15.31
N VAL A 112 -34.52 -6.49 -16.29
CA VAL A 112 -33.30 -5.69 -16.06
C VAL A 112 -33.65 -4.36 -15.39
N ILE A 113 -34.64 -3.63 -15.91
CA ILE A 113 -35.10 -2.36 -15.32
C ILE A 113 -35.67 -2.59 -13.91
N LYS A 114 -36.39 -3.69 -13.69
CA LYS A 114 -36.90 -4.05 -12.36
C LYS A 114 -35.76 -4.29 -11.36
N ALA A 115 -34.66 -4.89 -11.80
CA ALA A 115 -33.51 -5.19 -10.92
C ALA A 115 -32.56 -4.00 -10.72
N LEU A 116 -32.41 -3.12 -11.71
CA LEU A 116 -31.37 -2.08 -11.73
C LEU A 116 -31.91 -0.64 -11.64
N GLY A 117 -33.22 -0.46 -11.81
CA GLY A 117 -33.86 0.84 -11.98
C GLY A 117 -33.85 1.31 -13.44
N GLN A 118 -34.30 2.55 -13.66
CA GLN A 118 -34.32 3.14 -14.99
C GLN A 118 -32.90 3.53 -15.43
N PRO A 119 -32.52 3.28 -16.70
CA PRO A 119 -31.25 3.74 -17.23
C PRO A 119 -31.26 5.26 -17.43
N ALA A 120 -30.14 5.89 -17.13
CA ALA A 120 -29.90 7.31 -17.40
C ALA A 120 -29.65 7.56 -18.88
N ARG A 121 -28.97 6.63 -19.57
CA ARG A 121 -28.69 6.72 -21.00
C ARG A 121 -28.92 5.39 -21.71
N ARG A 122 -29.31 5.50 -22.98
CA ARG A 122 -29.47 4.40 -23.93
C ARG A 122 -28.60 4.71 -25.13
N ILE A 123 -27.66 3.82 -25.43
CA ILE A 123 -26.67 4.02 -26.49
C ILE A 123 -26.84 2.87 -27.47
N ASP A 124 -27.12 3.19 -28.72
CA ASP A 124 -27.10 2.22 -29.81
C ASP A 124 -25.64 1.78 -30.06
N VAL A 125 -25.39 0.47 -29.92
CA VAL A 125 -24.08 -0.15 -30.13
C VAL A 125 -24.08 -1.05 -31.36
N GLY A 126 -25.00 -0.81 -32.31
CA GLY A 126 -25.08 -1.47 -33.60
C GLY A 126 -25.60 -2.90 -33.48
N GLU A 127 -24.90 -3.85 -34.10
CA GLU A 127 -25.31 -5.27 -34.15
C GLU A 127 -25.40 -5.92 -32.77
N ARG A 128 -24.76 -5.34 -31.75
CA ARG A 128 -24.83 -5.78 -30.35
C ARG A 128 -26.13 -5.33 -29.65
N GLY A 129 -26.91 -4.44 -30.25
CA GLY A 129 -28.15 -3.90 -29.70
C GLY A 129 -27.96 -2.58 -28.96
N THR A 130 -28.48 -2.48 -27.73
CA THR A 130 -28.52 -1.23 -26.96
C THR A 130 -27.80 -1.38 -25.63
N ARG A 131 -26.82 -0.52 -25.37
CA ARG A 131 -26.18 -0.38 -24.06
C ARG A 131 -27.00 0.54 -23.16
N LEU A 132 -27.29 0.08 -21.96
CA LEU A 132 -27.95 0.82 -20.90
C LEU A 132 -26.91 1.26 -19.88
N GLU A 133 -26.90 2.56 -19.57
CA GLU A 133 -26.03 3.16 -18.55
C GLU A 133 -26.87 3.80 -17.46
N PHE A 134 -26.38 3.76 -16.23
CA PHE A 134 -27.09 4.13 -15.02
C PHE A 134 -26.34 5.26 -14.29
N ASP A 135 -27.07 6.16 -13.62
CA ASP A 135 -26.46 7.32 -12.95
C ASP A 135 -25.74 6.88 -11.66
N LYS A 136 -24.53 7.42 -11.41
CA LYS A 136 -23.70 7.06 -10.24
C LYS A 136 -23.44 5.55 -10.07
N ALA A 137 -23.56 4.79 -11.15
CA ALA A 137 -23.25 3.38 -11.22
C ALA A 137 -21.91 3.17 -11.92
N ASN A 138 -21.15 2.16 -11.49
CA ASN A 138 -19.90 1.77 -12.12
C ASN A 138 -20.09 0.61 -13.12
N TYR A 139 -21.31 0.48 -13.66
CA TYR A 139 -21.67 -0.64 -14.51
C TYR A 139 -22.56 -0.22 -15.68
N SER A 140 -22.52 -1.04 -16.73
CA SER A 140 -23.44 -0.96 -17.87
C SER A 140 -23.90 -2.36 -18.26
N VAL A 141 -25.04 -2.44 -18.94
CA VAL A 141 -25.57 -3.70 -19.46
C VAL A 141 -25.97 -3.54 -20.91
N GLU A 142 -25.86 -4.60 -21.72
CA GLU A 142 -26.29 -4.59 -23.12
C GLU A 142 -27.50 -5.48 -23.33
N ILE A 143 -28.52 -4.91 -23.96
CA ILE A 143 -29.72 -5.59 -24.42
C ILE A 143 -29.55 -5.85 -25.92
N ASN A 144 -29.55 -7.12 -26.32
CA ASN A 144 -29.37 -7.51 -27.72
C ASN A 144 -30.58 -7.11 -28.59
N THR A 145 -30.48 -7.37 -29.89
CA THR A 145 -31.53 -7.05 -30.88
C THR A 145 -32.84 -7.83 -30.62
N GLU A 146 -32.79 -8.94 -29.91
CA GLU A 146 -33.94 -9.73 -29.45
C GLU A 146 -34.55 -9.23 -28.13
N LYS A 147 -34.10 -8.07 -27.63
CA LYS A 147 -34.55 -7.44 -26.39
C LYS A 147 -34.23 -8.25 -25.12
N ARG A 148 -33.11 -8.97 -25.14
CA ARG A 148 -32.61 -9.80 -24.03
C ARG A 148 -31.27 -9.30 -23.50
N LEU A 149 -31.04 -9.44 -22.20
CA LEU A 149 -29.76 -9.20 -21.57
C LEU A 149 -28.68 -10.12 -22.15
N SER A 150 -27.60 -9.54 -22.64
CA SER A 150 -26.52 -10.24 -23.35
C SER A 150 -25.12 -9.90 -22.83
N SER A 151 -24.95 -8.79 -22.12
CA SER A 151 -23.65 -8.41 -21.53
C SER A 151 -23.82 -7.57 -20.28
N ILE A 152 -22.91 -7.74 -19.33
CA ILE A 152 -22.74 -6.90 -18.15
C ILE A 152 -21.28 -6.50 -18.08
N ARG A 153 -21.00 -5.21 -17.86
CA ARG A 153 -19.66 -4.70 -17.55
C ARG A 153 -19.68 -3.93 -16.24
N ILE A 154 -18.70 -4.18 -15.38
CA ILE A 154 -18.38 -3.37 -14.21
C ILE A 154 -16.96 -2.78 -14.35
N MET A 155 -16.74 -1.57 -13.84
CA MET A 155 -15.48 -0.85 -13.97
C MET A 155 -15.09 -0.18 -12.65
N ASP A 156 -13.80 -0.02 -12.40
CA ASP A 156 -13.26 0.70 -11.25
C ASP A 156 -13.20 2.21 -11.53
N ASP A 157 -14.36 2.86 -11.58
CA ASP A 157 -14.47 4.25 -12.02
C ASP A 157 -14.21 5.25 -10.89
N ASP A 158 -13.10 5.98 -11.01
CA ASP A 158 -12.65 7.02 -10.08
C ASP A 158 -13.63 8.20 -9.98
N ASP A 159 -14.46 8.45 -11.01
CA ASP A 159 -15.45 9.55 -10.99
C ASP A 159 -16.64 9.23 -10.07
N VAL A 160 -16.77 7.98 -9.63
CA VAL A 160 -17.83 7.50 -8.72
C VAL A 160 -17.30 7.22 -7.30
N VAL A 161 -16.06 7.67 -7.03
CA VAL A 161 -15.32 7.46 -5.79
C VAL A 161 -15.35 8.73 -4.93
N ALA A 162 -15.66 8.58 -3.64
CA ALA A 162 -15.61 9.67 -2.67
C ALA A 162 -14.20 9.82 -2.11
N LEU A 163 -13.87 11.02 -1.59
CA LEU A 163 -12.63 11.22 -0.82
C LEU A 163 -12.64 10.37 0.46
N PRO A 164 -11.46 9.94 0.96
CA PRO A 164 -11.36 9.20 2.21
C PRO A 164 -12.04 9.91 3.38
N ASP A 165 -12.98 9.23 4.05
CA ASP A 165 -13.62 9.73 5.27
C ASP A 165 -13.04 9.02 6.51
N PRO A 166 -12.23 9.69 7.34
CA PRO A 166 -11.67 9.10 8.56
C PRO A 166 -12.72 8.64 9.57
N LYS A 167 -13.93 9.22 9.56
CA LYS A 167 -15.00 8.81 10.47
C LYS A 167 -15.62 7.46 10.12
N SER A 168 -15.35 6.97 8.90
CA SER A 168 -15.83 5.69 8.40
C SER A 168 -14.83 4.54 8.61
N ILE A 169 -13.69 4.79 9.27
CA ILE A 169 -12.75 3.74 9.65
C ILE A 169 -13.47 2.75 10.60
N PRO A 170 -13.49 1.44 10.30
CA PRO A 170 -14.11 0.44 11.16
C PRO A 170 -13.53 0.49 12.58
N ALA A 171 -14.40 0.38 13.59
CA ALA A 171 -13.94 0.26 14.96
C ALA A 171 -13.09 -1.02 15.11
N PHE A 172 -11.93 -0.90 15.76
CA PHE A 172 -10.96 -1.99 15.83
C PHE A 172 -11.57 -3.25 16.49
N LYS A 173 -12.35 -3.10 17.57
CA LYS A 173 -13.07 -4.23 18.19
C LYS A 173 -14.02 -4.96 17.24
N ASP A 174 -14.80 -4.23 16.45
CA ASP A 174 -15.79 -4.82 15.52
C ASP A 174 -15.10 -5.54 14.36
N MET A 175 -14.02 -4.93 13.84
CA MET A 175 -13.15 -5.55 12.85
C MET A 175 -12.57 -6.86 13.42
N VAL A 176 -11.91 -6.82 14.57
CA VAL A 176 -11.26 -8.01 15.17
C VAL A 176 -12.28 -9.11 15.50
N LYS A 177 -13.48 -8.75 15.97
CA LYS A 177 -14.58 -9.71 16.19
C LYS A 177 -14.92 -10.46 14.90
N THR A 178 -15.08 -9.73 13.80
CA THR A 178 -15.39 -10.30 12.48
C THR A 178 -14.23 -11.16 11.98
N LEU A 179 -12.99 -10.67 12.08
CA LEU A 179 -11.79 -11.43 11.66
C LEU A 179 -11.60 -12.72 12.48
N THR A 180 -12.05 -12.75 13.74
CA THR A 180 -11.89 -13.92 14.63
C THR A 180 -12.99 -14.96 14.43
N SER A 181 -14.23 -14.52 14.23
CA SER A 181 -15.42 -15.40 14.33
C SER A 181 -16.34 -15.39 13.11
N GLY A 182 -16.10 -14.48 12.16
CA GLY A 182 -16.88 -14.39 10.94
C GLY A 182 -16.68 -15.59 10.01
N THR A 183 -17.70 -15.81 9.19
CA THR A 183 -17.62 -16.63 7.99
C THR A 183 -16.63 -16.03 6.99
N ASN A 184 -16.14 -16.83 6.04
CA ASN A 184 -15.25 -16.32 4.98
C ASN A 184 -15.91 -15.18 4.19
N ALA A 185 -17.23 -15.25 3.96
CA ALA A 185 -17.99 -14.19 3.31
C ALA A 185 -17.98 -12.90 4.14
N GLU A 186 -18.26 -12.96 5.45
CA GLU A 186 -18.22 -11.78 6.33
C GLU A 186 -16.81 -11.19 6.42
N ILE A 187 -15.77 -12.03 6.50
CA ILE A 187 -14.38 -11.57 6.51
C ILE A 187 -14.04 -10.90 5.18
N SER A 188 -14.46 -11.46 4.04
CA SER A 188 -14.18 -10.91 2.70
C SER A 188 -14.76 -9.50 2.47
N GLU A 189 -15.75 -9.10 3.25
CA GLU A 189 -16.31 -7.74 3.20
C GLU A 189 -15.44 -6.70 3.92
N LEU A 190 -14.51 -7.15 4.78
CA LEU A 190 -13.52 -6.28 5.43
C LEU A 190 -12.21 -6.22 4.65
N LEU A 191 -11.92 -7.20 3.79
CA LEU A 191 -10.65 -7.32 3.10
C LEU A 191 -10.67 -6.56 1.77
N ALA A 192 -9.54 -5.92 1.45
CA ALA A 192 -9.30 -5.40 0.11
C ALA A 192 -9.19 -6.57 -0.90
N PRO A 193 -9.59 -6.39 -2.16
CA PRO A 193 -9.49 -7.45 -3.18
C PRO A 193 -8.04 -7.86 -3.48
N ASP A 194 -7.13 -6.90 -3.35
CA ASP A 194 -5.67 -7.00 -3.44
C ASP A 194 -5.02 -7.00 -2.05
N MET A 195 -5.66 -7.65 -1.06
CA MET A 195 -5.07 -7.74 0.27
C MET A 195 -3.79 -8.59 0.26
N GLU A 196 -2.87 -8.20 1.13
CA GLU A 196 -1.58 -8.83 1.34
C GLU A 196 -1.50 -9.35 2.78
N LEU A 197 -1.42 -10.67 2.91
CA LEU A 197 -1.16 -11.34 4.17
C LEU A 197 0.32 -11.68 4.25
N TYR A 198 1.04 -11.03 5.17
CA TYR A 198 2.46 -11.31 5.40
C TYR A 198 2.61 -12.30 6.56
N VAL A 199 3.20 -13.46 6.28
CA VAL A 199 3.53 -14.47 7.30
C VAL A 199 4.99 -14.87 7.13
N ASP A 200 5.80 -14.74 8.18
CA ASP A 200 7.23 -15.05 8.17
C ASP A 200 8.04 -14.34 7.06
N GLY A 201 7.56 -13.16 6.65
CA GLY A 201 8.15 -12.34 5.59
C GLY A 201 7.78 -12.77 4.17
N LYS A 202 6.80 -13.66 4.01
CA LYS A 202 6.21 -14.03 2.72
C LYS A 202 4.82 -13.40 2.61
N ALA A 203 4.58 -12.67 1.51
CA ALA A 203 3.25 -12.19 1.16
C ALA A 203 2.41 -13.30 0.50
N THR A 204 1.12 -13.35 0.85
CA THR A 204 0.10 -14.20 0.23
C THR A 204 -1.10 -13.33 -0.12
N PHE A 205 -1.68 -13.56 -1.30
CA PHE A 205 -2.84 -12.84 -1.83
C PHE A 205 -3.92 -13.84 -2.27
N PHE A 206 -5.11 -13.34 -2.59
CA PHE A 206 -6.16 -14.17 -3.18
C PHE A 206 -5.74 -14.63 -4.57
N GLY A 207 -5.32 -15.90 -4.65
CA GLY A 207 -4.77 -16.49 -5.87
C GLY A 207 -5.83 -17.03 -6.83
N ARG A 208 -7.11 -17.02 -6.46
CA ARG A 208 -8.26 -17.40 -7.30
C ARG A 208 -9.35 -16.35 -7.24
N ARG A 209 -10.39 -16.50 -8.06
CA ARG A 209 -11.58 -15.62 -7.97
C ARG A 209 -12.13 -15.63 -6.54
N LEU A 210 -12.53 -14.47 -6.03
CA LEU A 210 -12.89 -14.31 -4.63
C LEU A 210 -13.99 -15.29 -4.17
N ARG A 211 -14.95 -15.63 -5.04
CA ARG A 211 -15.96 -16.64 -4.73
C ARG A 211 -15.36 -18.00 -4.40
N THR A 212 -14.35 -18.45 -5.15
CA THR A 212 -13.64 -19.72 -4.91
C THR A 212 -12.87 -19.65 -3.59
N GLU A 213 -12.23 -18.52 -3.31
CA GLU A 213 -11.53 -18.28 -2.05
C GLU A 213 -12.49 -18.30 -0.85
N ILE A 214 -13.67 -17.68 -0.96
CA ILE A 214 -14.69 -17.71 0.10
C ILE A 214 -15.16 -19.13 0.37
N ALA A 215 -15.39 -19.92 -0.68
CA ALA A 215 -15.91 -21.28 -0.58
C ALA A 215 -14.89 -22.28 -0.03
N SER A 216 -13.61 -22.15 -0.41
CA SER A 216 -12.60 -23.19 -0.18
C SER A 216 -11.40 -22.74 0.65
N ASP A 217 -11.19 -21.43 0.81
CA ASP A 217 -9.99 -20.84 1.42
C ASP A 217 -8.70 -21.39 0.77
N SER A 218 -8.66 -21.44 -0.57
CA SER A 218 -7.55 -22.02 -1.33
C SER A 218 -6.20 -21.35 -1.03
N SER A 219 -6.20 -20.04 -0.82
CA SER A 219 -5.03 -19.26 -0.41
C SER A 219 -4.66 -19.43 1.08
N LYS A 220 -5.55 -20.03 1.88
CA LYS A 220 -5.49 -20.11 3.36
C LYS A 220 -5.54 -18.76 4.08
N ILE A 221 -5.89 -17.67 3.38
CA ILE A 221 -5.95 -16.33 3.96
C ILE A 221 -6.97 -16.28 5.10
N PHE A 222 -8.19 -16.82 4.90
CA PHE A 222 -9.26 -16.71 5.89
C PHE A 222 -8.97 -17.52 7.15
N SER A 223 -8.47 -18.75 7.02
CA SER A 223 -8.06 -19.58 8.16
C SER A 223 -6.85 -18.99 8.89
N THR A 224 -5.88 -18.45 8.17
CA THR A 224 -4.68 -17.84 8.77
C THR A 224 -5.03 -16.56 9.53
N ILE A 225 -5.80 -15.65 8.93
CA ILE A 225 -6.29 -14.44 9.59
C ILE A 225 -7.08 -14.81 10.86
N ARG A 226 -8.05 -15.74 10.79
CA ARG A 226 -8.78 -16.19 11.99
C ARG A 226 -7.86 -16.70 13.09
N GLY A 227 -6.84 -17.47 12.73
CA GLY A 227 -5.85 -17.98 13.69
C GLY A 227 -5.08 -16.86 14.38
N LEU A 228 -4.62 -15.87 13.62
CA LEU A 228 -3.84 -14.73 14.10
C LEU A 228 -4.70 -13.74 14.89
N SER A 229 -5.94 -13.48 14.46
CA SER A 229 -6.86 -12.53 15.10
C SER A 229 -7.25 -12.91 16.52
N LYS A 230 -7.13 -14.19 16.91
CA LYS A 230 -7.33 -14.62 18.31
C LYS A 230 -6.38 -13.92 19.29
N GLU A 231 -5.14 -13.67 18.87
CA GLU A 231 -4.18 -12.93 19.69
C GLU A 231 -4.49 -11.43 19.67
N VAL A 232 -4.85 -10.91 18.50
CA VAL A 232 -5.26 -9.50 18.32
C VAL A 232 -6.47 -9.14 19.19
N ALA A 233 -7.40 -10.08 19.40
CA ALA A 233 -8.58 -9.89 20.24
C ALA A 233 -8.26 -9.58 21.72
N ALA A 234 -7.05 -9.87 22.19
CA ALA A 234 -6.62 -9.56 23.55
C ALA A 234 -6.02 -8.14 23.70
N VAL A 235 -5.82 -7.41 22.60
CA VAL A 235 -5.23 -6.06 22.60
C VAL A 235 -6.25 -5.03 23.09
N ASN A 236 -5.84 -4.18 24.03
CA ASN A 236 -6.65 -3.05 24.46
C ASN A 236 -6.32 -1.78 23.65
N GLU A 237 -7.24 -1.36 22.79
CA GLU A 237 -7.09 -0.17 21.92
C GLU A 237 -6.95 1.17 22.67
N THR A 238 -7.28 1.23 23.97
CA THR A 238 -7.13 2.45 24.78
C THR A 238 -5.76 2.55 25.46
N LYS A 239 -4.89 1.55 25.30
CA LYS A 239 -3.60 1.45 25.95
C LYS A 239 -2.48 1.69 24.93
N PRO A 240 -1.78 2.84 24.97
CA PRO A 240 -0.72 3.18 24.01
C PRO A 240 0.45 2.19 23.96
N GLU A 241 0.66 1.43 25.05
CA GLU A 241 1.65 0.36 25.14
C GLU A 241 1.23 -0.93 24.43
N GLU A 242 -0.05 -1.08 24.06
CA GLU A 242 -0.57 -2.26 23.34
C GLU A 242 -1.01 -1.92 21.91
N PHE A 243 -1.50 -0.71 21.69
CA PHE A 243 -2.15 -0.27 20.45
C PHE A 243 -1.71 1.15 20.06
N GLU A 244 -1.45 1.35 18.78
CA GLU A 244 -1.17 2.68 18.21
C GLU A 244 -1.74 2.78 16.80
N ALA A 245 -2.53 3.82 16.54
CA ALA A 245 -3.09 4.09 15.23
C ALA A 245 -2.39 5.30 14.57
N ASN A 246 -1.99 5.18 13.31
CA ASN A 246 -1.25 6.19 12.55
C ASN A 246 -1.78 6.35 11.13
N LEU A 247 -1.29 7.39 10.45
CA LEU A 247 -1.45 7.57 9.01
C LEU A 247 -0.15 7.17 8.32
N ARG A 248 -0.23 6.39 7.23
CA ARG A 248 0.88 6.14 6.31
C ARG A 248 0.58 6.86 4.99
N LEU A 249 1.55 7.67 4.55
CA LEU A 249 1.47 8.41 3.29
C LEU A 249 2.43 7.78 2.28
N ARG A 250 1.98 7.64 1.04
CA ARG A 250 2.79 7.18 -0.08
C ARG A 250 2.47 8.06 -1.29
N MET A 251 3.50 8.46 -2.04
CA MET A 251 3.30 9.25 -3.26
C MET A 251 2.45 8.45 -4.25
N GLY A 252 1.42 9.10 -4.82
CA GLY A 252 0.52 8.48 -5.78
C GLY A 252 -0.51 7.51 -5.20
N ALA A 253 -0.65 7.41 -3.87
CA ALA A 253 -1.67 6.59 -3.22
C ALA A 253 -2.47 7.38 -2.19
N ASP A 254 -3.70 6.95 -1.96
CA ASP A 254 -4.52 7.49 -0.87
C ASP A 254 -3.85 7.27 0.50
N PRO A 255 -4.08 8.17 1.48
CA PRO A 255 -3.62 7.95 2.84
C PRO A 255 -4.14 6.63 3.40
N MET A 256 -3.26 5.89 4.08
CA MET A 256 -3.60 4.60 4.70
C MET A 256 -3.70 4.75 6.22
N HIS A 257 -4.64 4.03 6.82
CA HIS A 257 -4.76 3.94 8.27
C HIS A 257 -4.01 2.71 8.77
N VAL A 258 -3.09 2.92 9.71
CA VAL A 258 -2.18 1.89 10.18
C VAL A 258 -2.43 1.63 11.66
N ILE A 259 -2.70 0.38 12.00
CA ILE A 259 -2.86 -0.07 13.38
C ILE A 259 -1.66 -0.93 13.75
N LYS A 260 -0.89 -0.49 14.75
CA LYS A 260 0.26 -1.22 15.29
C LYS A 260 -0.14 -1.93 16.58
N LEU A 261 0.29 -3.18 16.71
CA LEU A 261 -0.08 -4.08 17.79
C LEU A 261 1.18 -4.48 18.57
N LYS A 262 1.52 -3.70 19.60
CA LYS A 262 2.83 -3.75 20.28
C LYS A 262 3.01 -4.98 21.20
N LYS A 263 1.91 -5.56 21.67
CA LYS A 263 1.93 -6.65 22.66
C LYS A 263 1.79 -8.04 22.05
N THR A 264 1.38 -8.13 20.78
CA THR A 264 1.22 -9.45 20.16
C THR A 264 2.58 -10.00 19.73
N LYS A 265 2.71 -11.31 19.75
CA LYS A 265 3.92 -12.05 19.37
C LYS A 265 4.02 -12.23 17.86
N LYS A 266 2.88 -12.37 17.19
CA LYS A 266 2.82 -12.69 15.76
C LYS A 266 2.43 -11.51 14.89
N VAL A 267 1.42 -10.74 15.29
CA VAL A 267 0.81 -9.70 14.43
C VAL A 267 1.35 -8.32 14.79
N ARG A 268 2.08 -7.71 13.88
CA ARG A 268 2.74 -6.42 14.13
C ARG A 268 1.84 -5.26 13.75
N GLU A 269 1.18 -5.40 12.61
CA GLU A 269 0.51 -4.29 11.95
C GLU A 269 -0.71 -4.75 11.16
N ILE A 270 -1.74 -3.93 11.13
CA ILE A 270 -2.89 -4.05 10.25
C ILE A 270 -3.03 -2.72 9.52
N VAL A 271 -3.07 -2.74 8.20
CA VAL A 271 -3.18 -1.53 7.37
C VAL A 271 -4.50 -1.54 6.64
N LEU A 272 -5.25 -0.45 6.77
CA LEU A 272 -6.45 -0.20 6.01
C LEU A 272 -6.18 0.85 4.95
N LYS A 273 -6.76 0.63 3.77
CA LYS A 273 -6.77 1.61 2.69
C LYS A 273 -8.18 1.99 2.31
N TRP A 274 -8.32 3.18 1.78
CA TRP A 274 -9.55 3.63 1.16
C TRP A 274 -9.68 2.97 -0.22
N ASN A 275 -10.84 2.37 -0.51
CA ASN A 275 -11.13 1.83 -1.83
C ASN A 275 -12.03 2.74 -2.67
N GLY A 276 -12.23 3.97 -2.20
CA GLY A 276 -13.14 4.93 -2.80
C GLY A 276 -14.51 5.07 -2.12
N ARG A 277 -14.84 4.16 -1.19
CA ARG A 277 -16.15 4.15 -0.49
C ARG A 277 -16.08 3.75 0.97
N ARG A 278 -15.18 2.82 1.30
CA ARG A 278 -14.96 2.36 2.66
C ARG A 278 -13.50 2.03 2.88
N TRP A 279 -13.10 2.04 4.13
CA TRP A 279 -11.80 1.52 4.54
C TRP A 279 -11.84 0.00 4.54
N LEU A 280 -10.90 -0.61 3.82
CA LEU A 280 -10.72 -2.05 3.73
C LEU A 280 -9.33 -2.42 4.23
N LEU A 281 -9.24 -3.56 4.91
CA LEU A 281 -7.98 -4.14 5.36
C LEU A 281 -7.19 -4.59 4.14
N TRP A 282 -6.08 -3.91 3.89
CA TRP A 282 -5.17 -4.16 2.79
C TRP A 282 -3.98 -5.00 3.22
N GLU A 283 -3.27 -4.64 4.29
CA GLU A 283 -2.16 -5.45 4.80
C GLU A 283 -2.51 -6.07 6.16
N PHE A 284 -2.18 -7.34 6.32
CA PHE A 284 -2.16 -8.02 7.61
C PHE A 284 -0.74 -8.53 7.87
N ASP A 285 0.05 -7.80 8.66
CA ASP A 285 1.45 -8.15 8.90
C ASP A 285 1.60 -9.04 10.14
N ALA A 286 1.76 -10.34 9.89
CA ALA A 286 2.22 -11.33 10.84
C ALA A 286 3.67 -11.76 10.56
N GLY A 287 4.54 -10.75 10.41
CA GLY A 287 5.95 -10.92 10.09
C GLY A 287 6.73 -11.81 11.05
N ARG A 288 7.99 -12.11 10.67
CA ARG A 288 8.92 -12.94 11.45
C ARG A 288 8.93 -12.52 12.93
N PRO A 289 9.32 -13.37 13.88
CA PRO A 289 9.72 -12.89 15.21
C PRO A 289 10.66 -11.68 15.05
N ILE A 290 10.63 -10.71 15.97
CA ILE A 290 11.67 -9.68 16.04
C ILE A 290 12.98 -10.41 16.39
N ALA A 291 13.60 -11.05 15.41
CA ALA A 291 15.00 -11.36 15.47
C ALA A 291 15.69 -10.02 15.46
N GLU A 292 16.51 -9.74 16.48
CA GLU A 292 17.44 -8.62 16.45
C GLU A 292 18.12 -8.63 15.08
N GLU A 293 17.91 -7.59 14.28
CA GLU A 293 18.64 -7.41 13.03
C GLU A 293 20.11 -7.43 13.40
N LYS A 294 20.80 -8.53 13.09
CA LYS A 294 22.24 -8.57 13.26
C LYS A 294 22.83 -7.49 12.36
N PHE A 295 23.65 -6.63 12.94
CA PHE A 295 24.37 -5.61 12.20
C PHE A 295 25.14 -6.27 11.05
N ASP A 296 24.84 -5.86 9.81
CA ASP A 296 25.51 -6.32 8.60
C ASP A 296 26.37 -5.18 8.05
N GLU A 297 27.67 -5.27 8.29
CA GLU A 297 28.65 -4.29 7.83
C GLU A 297 28.68 -4.18 6.30
N THR A 298 28.36 -5.26 5.58
CA THR A 298 28.47 -5.31 4.11
C THR A 298 27.43 -4.43 3.40
N ALA A 299 26.39 -4.00 4.14
CA ALA A 299 25.38 -3.07 3.65
C ALA A 299 25.83 -1.59 3.67
N TYR A 300 27.04 -1.27 4.17
CA TYR A 300 27.54 0.10 4.30
C TYR A 300 28.66 0.41 3.31
N VAL A 301 28.43 1.42 2.46
CA VAL A 301 29.38 1.83 1.42
C VAL A 301 30.43 2.80 2.00
N PRO A 302 31.75 2.62 1.73
CA PRO A 302 32.75 3.62 2.09
C PRO A 302 32.40 5.00 1.50
N ARG A 303 32.26 6.02 2.34
CA ARG A 303 31.91 7.38 1.90
C ARG A 303 32.44 8.43 2.88
N LYS A 304 32.71 9.64 2.37
CA LYS A 304 32.95 10.81 3.21
C LYS A 304 31.63 11.42 3.69
N LEU A 305 31.60 11.95 4.91
CA LEU A 305 30.43 12.65 5.44
C LEU A 305 30.09 13.91 4.61
N ALA A 306 31.08 14.55 3.98
CA ALA A 306 30.87 15.68 3.07
C ALA A 306 29.95 15.35 1.88
N ASP A 307 29.95 14.10 1.40
CA ASP A 307 29.22 13.69 0.21
C ASP A 307 27.70 13.76 0.40
N PHE A 308 27.21 13.63 1.64
CA PHE A 308 25.78 13.78 1.93
C PHE A 308 25.28 15.18 1.58
N SER A 309 26.03 16.22 1.94
CA SER A 309 25.69 17.60 1.60
C SER A 309 25.99 17.96 0.15
N ALA A 310 27.10 17.46 -0.40
CA ALA A 310 27.60 17.90 -1.71
C ALA A 310 26.98 17.16 -2.90
N LYS A 311 26.58 15.89 -2.71
CA LYS A 311 26.09 15.03 -3.78
C LYS A 311 24.69 14.47 -3.49
N LEU A 312 24.53 13.80 -2.35
CA LEU A 312 23.30 13.05 -2.08
C LEU A 312 22.10 13.95 -1.78
N GLY A 313 22.31 15.06 -1.06
CA GLY A 313 21.28 16.08 -0.80
C GLY A 313 20.64 16.61 -2.08
N PRO A 314 21.42 17.21 -3.00
CA PRO A 314 20.92 17.68 -4.29
C PRO A 314 20.27 16.58 -5.17
N GLU A 315 20.68 15.32 -5.03
CA GLU A 315 20.08 14.20 -5.75
C GLU A 315 18.71 13.83 -5.17
N ALA A 316 18.59 13.74 -3.85
CA ALA A 316 17.32 13.47 -3.19
C ALA A 316 16.30 14.61 -3.35
N GLU A 317 16.75 15.85 -3.55
CA GLU A 317 15.85 16.97 -3.90
C GLU A 317 15.17 16.80 -5.27
N LYS A 318 15.77 16.03 -6.19
CA LYS A 318 15.18 15.76 -7.52
C LYS A 318 14.13 14.65 -7.47
N ASP A 319 14.34 13.67 -6.62
CA ASP A 319 13.44 12.51 -6.47
C ASP A 319 13.31 12.10 -4.98
N PRO A 320 12.63 12.93 -4.17
CA PRO A 320 12.45 12.65 -2.75
C PRO A 320 11.39 11.58 -2.54
N ARG A 321 11.58 10.72 -1.54
CA ARG A 321 10.53 9.78 -1.08
C ARG A 321 9.33 10.54 -0.54
N ALA A 322 9.60 11.61 0.20
CA ALA A 322 8.58 12.49 0.75
C ALA A 322 9.14 13.89 1.02
N VAL A 323 8.28 14.89 0.85
CA VAL A 323 8.54 16.28 1.19
C VAL A 323 7.38 16.80 2.02
N LEU A 324 7.69 17.35 3.18
CA LEU A 324 6.74 18.11 3.98
C LEU A 324 7.02 19.60 3.76
N SER A 325 6.02 20.33 3.27
CA SER A 325 6.13 21.77 3.02
C SER A 325 5.36 22.60 4.05
N GLY A 326 5.88 23.79 4.34
CA GLY A 326 5.22 24.79 5.18
C GLY A 326 4.06 25.48 4.44
N PRO A 327 3.34 26.39 5.13
CA PRO A 327 2.21 27.13 4.54
C PRO A 327 2.55 27.96 3.29
N ASP A 328 3.81 28.38 3.17
CA ASP A 328 4.36 29.11 2.02
C ASP A 328 4.83 28.18 0.89
N LYS A 329 4.54 26.87 0.99
CA LYS A 329 4.96 25.79 0.09
C LYS A 329 6.46 25.53 0.06
N LYS A 330 7.27 26.16 0.93
CA LYS A 330 8.70 25.83 1.04
C LYS A 330 8.89 24.51 1.79
N PRO A 331 9.86 23.67 1.40
CA PRO A 331 10.13 22.42 2.09
C PRO A 331 10.64 22.71 3.51
N VAL A 332 10.13 21.95 4.48
CA VAL A 332 10.54 21.96 5.89
C VAL A 332 11.26 20.66 6.23
N ILE A 333 10.81 19.53 5.66
CA ILE A 333 11.45 18.22 5.79
C ILE A 333 11.50 17.54 4.41
N LEU A 334 12.62 16.90 4.10
CA LEU A 334 12.78 16.01 2.96
C LEU A 334 13.32 14.66 3.42
N ILE A 335 12.68 13.58 2.98
CA ILE A 335 13.12 12.20 3.22
C ILE A 335 13.60 11.58 1.90
N PRO A 336 14.82 11.02 1.85
CA PRO A 336 15.36 10.40 0.65
C PRO A 336 14.73 9.02 0.39
N THR A 337 14.79 8.58 -0.86
CA THR A 337 14.35 7.22 -1.27
C THR A 337 15.26 6.13 -0.73
N ASP A 338 16.57 6.38 -0.68
CA ASP A 338 17.58 5.49 -0.13
C ASP A 338 18.22 6.13 1.13
N PRO A 339 18.29 5.42 2.27
CA PRO A 339 19.00 5.90 3.46
C PRO A 339 20.52 6.04 3.25
N ASN A 340 21.09 5.66 2.11
CA ASN A 340 22.49 5.84 1.74
C ASN A 340 23.46 5.36 2.83
N ARG A 341 23.24 4.13 3.30
CA ARG A 341 24.05 3.49 4.36
C ARG A 341 25.53 3.57 4.03
N SER A 342 26.28 4.27 4.87
CA SER A 342 27.68 4.61 4.61
C SER A 342 28.58 4.33 5.81
N ARG A 343 29.81 3.91 5.56
CA ARG A 343 30.87 3.84 6.59
C ARG A 343 31.90 4.93 6.34
N ALA A 344 32.23 5.66 7.40
CA ALA A 344 33.16 6.78 7.35
C ALA A 344 34.19 6.68 8.49
N LEU A 345 35.42 7.10 8.22
CA LEU A 345 36.47 7.18 9.23
C LEU A 345 36.57 8.64 9.72
N VAL A 346 36.25 8.85 10.99
CA VAL A 346 36.13 10.19 11.57
C VAL A 346 36.90 10.30 12.87
N ARG A 347 37.18 11.51 13.32
CA ARG A 347 37.81 11.76 14.63
C ARG A 347 36.77 12.25 15.62
N PHE A 348 36.62 11.57 16.76
CA PHE A 348 35.68 12.02 17.79
C PHE A 348 36.20 13.29 18.47
N SER A 349 35.40 14.35 18.55
CA SER A 349 35.82 15.62 19.16
C SER A 349 35.73 15.62 20.69
N GLY A 350 35.00 14.67 21.27
CA GLY A 350 34.68 14.63 22.70
C GLY A 350 33.43 15.43 23.07
N GLU A 351 32.79 16.12 22.12
CA GLU A 351 31.65 16.98 22.39
C GLU A 351 30.32 16.28 22.06
N THR A 352 29.30 16.60 22.86
CA THR A 352 27.92 16.19 22.64
C THR A 352 27.01 17.39 22.72
N ARG A 353 25.88 17.38 22.01
CA ARG A 353 24.82 18.39 22.15
C ARG A 353 23.43 17.75 22.20
N GLN A 354 22.47 18.51 22.71
CA GLN A 354 21.06 18.11 22.68
C GLN A 354 20.53 18.16 21.24
N LEU A 355 19.64 17.21 20.92
CA LEU A 355 18.97 17.16 19.63
C LEU A 355 18.13 18.43 19.40
N THR A 356 18.24 19.02 18.20
CA THR A 356 17.42 20.18 17.83
C THR A 356 15.96 19.76 17.60
N LYS A 357 15.02 20.69 17.83
CA LYS A 357 13.59 20.45 17.58
C LYS A 357 13.33 19.99 16.14
N ALA A 358 13.96 20.64 15.16
CA ALA A 358 13.79 20.32 13.74
C ALA A 358 14.28 18.89 13.38
N ARG A 359 15.44 18.46 13.90
CA ARG A 359 15.91 17.08 13.69
C ARG A 359 15.02 16.06 14.40
N ARG A 360 14.48 16.39 15.57
CA ARG A 360 13.50 15.53 16.26
C ARG A 360 12.22 15.34 15.42
N GLU A 361 11.67 16.44 14.90
CA GLU A 361 10.50 16.38 14.00
C GLU A 361 10.79 15.58 12.73
N LEU A 362 11.98 15.72 12.14
CA LEU A 362 12.43 14.89 11.02
C LEU A 362 12.44 13.39 11.36
N ILE A 363 12.97 13.01 12.54
CA ILE A 363 12.99 11.61 12.99
C ILE A 363 11.56 11.11 13.20
N GLU A 364 10.72 11.84 13.92
CA GLU A 364 9.32 11.45 14.18
C GLU A 364 8.51 11.33 12.87
N TYR A 365 8.71 12.24 11.92
CA TYR A 365 8.08 12.19 10.61
C TYR A 365 8.57 10.99 9.79
N SER A 366 9.88 10.74 9.78
CA SER A 366 10.48 9.56 9.15
C SER A 366 9.92 8.26 9.74
N LEU A 367 9.89 8.13 11.06
CA LEU A 367 9.30 6.97 11.75
C LEU A 367 7.83 6.79 11.36
N THR A 368 7.04 7.86 11.28
CA THR A 368 5.63 7.80 10.85
C THR A 368 5.52 7.27 9.42
N MET A 369 6.31 7.82 8.50
CA MET A 369 6.33 7.44 7.08
C MET A 369 6.71 5.98 6.88
N PHE A 370 7.63 5.46 7.70
CA PHE A 370 8.05 4.06 7.68
C PHE A 370 7.22 3.15 8.60
N GLY A 371 6.11 3.63 9.17
CA GLY A 371 5.27 2.81 10.05
C GLY A 371 5.98 2.34 11.33
N ARG A 372 6.98 3.06 11.83
CA ARG A 372 7.73 2.76 13.06
C ARG A 372 7.18 3.55 14.26
N ASP A 373 7.30 2.99 15.46
CA ASP A 373 6.83 3.63 16.69
C ASP A 373 7.55 4.97 16.90
N LYS A 374 6.80 6.06 17.09
CA LYS A 374 7.36 7.40 17.35
C LYS A 374 8.16 7.44 18.65
N ALA A 375 7.85 6.59 19.63
CA ALA A 375 8.61 6.48 20.87
C ALA A 375 10.08 6.08 20.64
N ILE A 376 10.42 5.53 19.47
CA ILE A 376 11.83 5.32 19.09
C ILE A 376 12.59 6.65 19.05
N ALA A 377 11.95 7.76 18.66
CA ALA A 377 12.56 9.09 18.68
C ALA A 377 13.01 9.51 20.09
N ASP A 378 12.38 8.99 21.15
CA ASP A 378 12.79 9.28 22.53
C ASP A 378 14.15 8.72 22.88
N SER A 379 14.65 7.75 22.12
CA SER A 379 16.00 7.20 22.30
C SER A 379 17.09 8.11 21.70
N TYR A 380 16.73 8.99 20.77
CA TYR A 380 17.63 9.94 20.11
C TYR A 380 17.51 11.32 20.73
N LYS A 381 18.19 11.56 21.86
CA LYS A 381 18.20 12.86 22.53
C LYS A 381 19.48 13.65 22.31
N THR A 382 20.52 13.00 21.80
CA THR A 382 21.87 13.53 21.81
C THR A 382 22.57 13.29 20.48
N GLU A 383 23.45 14.22 20.15
CA GLU A 383 24.32 14.14 18.99
C GLU A 383 25.77 14.17 19.43
N ILE A 384 26.61 13.39 18.76
CA ILE A 384 28.07 13.42 18.95
C ILE A 384 28.71 14.29 17.86
N SER A 385 29.75 15.02 18.23
CA SER A 385 30.56 15.79 17.29
C SER A 385 31.77 14.98 16.83
N VAL A 386 31.95 14.94 15.51
CA VAL A 386 33.09 14.28 14.86
C VAL A 386 33.70 15.21 13.83
N THR A 387 34.98 15.02 13.52
CA THR A 387 35.66 15.76 12.46
C THR A 387 36.17 14.83 11.35
N GLU A 388 36.01 15.28 10.11
CA GLU A 388 36.53 14.64 8.90
C GLU A 388 37.12 15.75 8.02
N ASP A 389 38.39 15.61 7.61
CA ASP A 389 39.10 16.62 6.79
C ASP A 389 39.01 18.06 7.34
N GLY A 390 39.05 18.20 8.68
CA GLY A 390 38.98 19.50 9.36
C GLY A 390 37.57 20.11 9.45
N LYS A 391 36.54 19.46 8.89
CA LYS A 391 35.13 19.87 9.00
C LYS A 391 34.43 19.10 10.12
N THR A 392 33.60 19.81 10.89
CA THR A 392 32.82 19.23 12.00
C THR A 392 31.44 18.79 11.54
N TYR A 393 31.02 17.63 12.03
CA TYR A 393 29.72 17.02 11.77
C TYR A 393 29.07 16.60 13.09
N TRP A 394 27.74 16.72 13.16
CA TRP A 394 26.93 16.28 14.29
C TRP A 394 26.09 15.09 13.88
N LEU A 395 26.35 13.94 14.52
CA LEU A 395 25.69 12.67 14.20
C LEU A 395 24.72 12.29 15.32
N LEU A 396 23.50 11.90 14.93
CA LEU A 396 22.49 11.35 15.84
C LEU A 396 22.98 10.01 16.38
N ILE A 397 22.80 9.78 17.68
CA ILE A 397 23.17 8.52 18.30
C ILE A 397 22.09 8.11 19.32
N ASP A 398 21.75 6.83 19.33
CA ASP A 398 20.84 6.25 20.32
C ASP A 398 21.44 6.37 21.73
N SER A 399 20.60 6.58 22.75
CA SER A 399 21.06 6.79 24.13
C SER A 399 21.86 5.60 24.68
N LYS A 400 21.49 4.35 24.36
CA LYS A 400 22.24 3.18 24.82
C LYS A 400 23.57 3.06 24.08
N MET A 401 23.58 3.36 22.78
CA MET A 401 24.80 3.38 21.99
C MET A 401 25.76 4.48 22.45
N LEU A 402 25.25 5.65 22.83
CA LEU A 402 26.04 6.75 23.37
C LEU A 402 26.78 6.34 24.64
N GLU A 403 26.11 5.63 25.56
CA GLU A 403 26.74 5.12 26.79
C GLU A 403 27.91 4.19 26.48
N ARG A 404 27.77 3.31 25.47
CA ARG A 404 28.87 2.45 25.02
C ARG A 404 29.98 3.26 24.35
N PHE A 405 29.61 4.16 23.44
CA PHE A 405 30.53 5.02 22.70
C PHE A 405 31.42 5.85 23.62
N GLN A 406 30.86 6.48 24.65
CA GLN A 406 31.62 7.29 25.61
C GLN A 406 32.56 6.47 26.51
N LYS A 407 32.27 5.19 26.74
CA LYS A 407 33.14 4.29 27.48
C LYS A 407 34.33 3.81 26.63
N GLU A 408 34.10 3.57 25.35
CA GLU A 408 35.07 2.92 24.46
C GLU A 408 35.93 3.92 23.66
N ILE A 409 35.38 5.10 23.34
CA ILE A 409 36.02 6.07 22.45
C ILE A 409 36.49 7.30 23.22
N LYS A 410 37.77 7.65 23.10
CA LYS A 410 38.35 8.85 23.72
C LYS A 410 38.32 10.04 22.78
N LYS A 411 38.30 11.26 23.35
CA LYS A 411 38.48 12.50 22.59
C LYS A 411 39.75 12.43 21.73
N GLY A 412 39.60 12.79 20.45
CA GLY A 412 40.67 12.78 19.46
C GLY A 412 40.93 11.42 18.82
N GLN A 413 40.27 10.34 19.24
CA GLN A 413 40.45 9.01 18.66
C GLN A 413 39.79 8.92 17.27
N LEU A 414 40.42 8.17 16.37
CA LEU A 414 39.82 7.78 15.10
C LEU A 414 38.82 6.65 15.35
N VAL A 415 37.63 6.80 14.78
CA VAL A 415 36.52 5.87 14.92
C VAL A 415 35.91 5.68 13.55
N ARG A 416 35.64 4.42 13.21
CA ARG A 416 34.82 4.10 12.05
C ARG A 416 33.37 4.15 12.49
N VAL A 417 32.56 4.98 11.84
CA VAL A 417 31.14 5.10 12.11
C VAL A 417 30.34 4.54 10.93
N PHE A 418 29.30 3.77 11.24
CA PHE A 418 28.34 3.26 10.28
C PHE A 418 27.09 4.10 10.39
N VAL A 419 26.77 4.87 9.36
CA VAL A 419 25.69 5.86 9.39
C VAL A 419 24.61 5.59 8.36
N SER A 420 23.38 5.95 8.68
CA SER A 420 22.27 6.10 7.74
C SER A 420 21.84 7.57 7.66
N TRP A 421 21.42 7.99 6.48
CA TRP A 421 20.85 9.30 6.25
C TRP A 421 19.34 9.27 6.45
N ILE A 422 18.87 10.08 7.39
CA ILE A 422 17.45 10.17 7.75
C ILE A 422 16.72 11.18 6.84
N GLY A 423 17.43 12.23 6.42
CA GLY A 423 16.94 13.24 5.50
C GLY A 423 17.48 14.64 5.79
N ILE A 424 16.73 15.64 5.32
CA ILE A 424 17.07 17.06 5.42
C ILE A 424 15.98 17.75 6.24
N ALA A 425 16.38 18.47 7.27
CA ALA A 425 15.53 19.47 7.91
C ALA A 425 15.92 20.86 7.38
N PHE A 426 14.91 21.66 7.01
CA PHE A 426 15.12 23.02 6.49
C PHE A 426 14.80 24.04 7.57
N ALA A 427 15.76 24.93 7.83
CA ALA A 427 15.57 26.12 8.68
C ALA A 427 15.72 27.37 7.80
N GLY A 428 14.66 27.72 7.06
CA GLY A 428 14.75 28.71 5.99
C GLY A 428 15.50 28.15 4.78
N GLU A 429 16.61 28.79 4.38
CA GLU A 429 17.46 28.32 3.28
C GLU A 429 18.56 27.35 3.73
N GLU A 430 18.77 27.21 5.05
CA GLU A 430 19.79 26.33 5.60
C GLU A 430 19.35 24.87 5.53
N ARG A 431 20.26 24.02 5.02
CA ARG A 431 20.06 22.58 4.85
C ARG A 431 20.75 21.84 6.00
N ASP A 432 19.96 21.31 6.93
CA ASP A 432 20.48 20.54 8.03
C ASP A 432 20.39 19.03 7.74
N GLN A 433 21.53 18.43 7.39
CA GLN A 433 21.63 17.00 7.07
C GLN A 433 21.64 16.16 8.34
N ALA A 434 20.65 15.26 8.50
CA ALA A 434 20.55 14.39 9.65
C ALA A 434 21.10 12.99 9.35
N LEU A 435 22.27 12.71 9.92
CA LEU A 435 22.95 11.41 9.84
C LEU A 435 22.85 10.69 11.18
N MET A 436 22.48 9.42 11.16
CA MET A 436 22.29 8.58 12.33
C MET A 436 23.33 7.48 12.39
N VAL A 437 24.01 7.37 13.54
CA VAL A 437 24.95 6.29 13.82
C VAL A 437 24.17 5.02 14.15
N ASN A 438 24.45 3.97 13.38
CA ASN A 438 23.88 2.64 13.54
C ASN A 438 24.84 1.67 14.23
N GLU A 439 26.15 1.88 14.07
CA GLU A 439 27.21 1.14 14.77
C GLU A 439 28.53 1.93 14.67
N PHE A 440 29.53 1.56 15.46
CA PHE A 440 30.89 2.10 15.42
C PHE A 440 31.92 1.03 15.74
N GLU A 441 33.14 1.22 15.22
CA GLU A 441 34.30 0.38 15.52
C GLU A 441 35.49 1.27 15.90
N THR A 442 36.20 0.85 16.94
CA THR A 442 37.55 1.38 17.21
C THR A 442 38.49 0.86 16.16
N GLU A 443 39.23 1.75 15.49
CA GLU A 443 40.52 1.30 14.96
C GLU A 443 41.45 1.18 16.17
N GLU A 444 41.81 -0.05 16.54
CA GLU A 444 42.90 -0.25 17.50
C GLU A 444 44.11 0.56 17.05
N PRO A 445 44.85 1.21 17.96
CA PRO A 445 46.15 1.75 17.62
C PRO A 445 47.04 0.55 17.29
N ILE A 446 47.12 0.19 16.00
CA ILE A 446 48.12 -0.77 15.54
C ILE A 446 49.47 -0.12 15.84
N GLY A 447 50.11 -0.60 16.90
CA GLY A 447 51.47 -0.27 17.28
C GLY A 447 52.46 -0.83 16.27
N LEU A 448 52.40 -0.38 15.02
CA LEU A 448 53.45 -0.57 14.02
C LEU A 448 53.71 0.74 13.26
N PRO A 449 54.97 1.02 12.88
CA PRO A 449 55.37 2.32 12.36
C PRO A 449 54.68 2.63 11.04
N VAL A 450 54.42 3.92 10.83
CA VAL A 450 53.77 4.60 9.68
C VAL A 450 54.42 4.30 8.29
N ALA A 451 55.36 3.37 8.20
CA ALA A 451 56.07 3.03 6.96
C ALA A 451 55.44 1.90 6.11
N ALA A 452 54.40 1.19 6.59
CA ALA A 452 53.84 0.03 5.86
C ALA A 452 52.48 0.26 5.16
N ILE A 453 51.92 1.48 5.19
CA ILE A 453 50.71 1.83 4.41
C ILE A 453 51.12 2.73 3.24
N ARG A 454 52.00 2.20 2.39
CA ARG A 454 52.06 2.57 0.98
C ARG A 454 51.89 1.28 0.20
N GLU A 455 50.95 1.32 -0.75
CA GLU A 455 50.69 0.29 -1.76
C GLU A 455 49.90 -0.95 -1.30
N ARG A 456 48.60 -0.77 -1.05
CA ARG A 456 47.62 -1.61 -1.75
C ARG A 456 46.83 -0.72 -2.68
N HIS A 457 47.39 -0.54 -3.87
CA HIS A 457 46.65 -0.07 -5.03
C HIS A 457 45.45 -1.02 -5.22
N PHE A 458 44.24 -0.51 -5.04
CA PHE A 458 43.09 -1.07 -5.73
C PHE A 458 43.41 -1.00 -7.21
N SER A 459 43.32 -2.15 -7.88
CA SER A 459 43.51 -2.19 -9.32
C SER A 459 42.41 -1.35 -9.97
N ARG A 460 42.71 -0.77 -11.12
CA ARG A 460 41.76 0.05 -11.90
C ARG A 460 40.55 -0.77 -12.38
N GLU A 461 40.58 -2.09 -12.24
CA GLU A 461 39.53 -3.05 -12.60
C GLU A 461 38.45 -3.18 -11.51
N ASP A 462 38.78 -2.93 -10.23
CA ASP A 462 37.81 -3.00 -9.12
C ASP A 462 36.82 -1.83 -9.09
N LEU A 463 37.10 -0.76 -9.85
CA LEU A 463 36.29 0.46 -9.94
C LEU A 463 35.29 0.47 -11.12
N GLN A 464 35.17 -0.64 -11.87
CA GLN A 464 34.29 -0.72 -13.05
C GLN A 464 33.12 -1.70 -12.94
N LEU A 465 32.95 -2.40 -11.81
CA LEU A 465 31.76 -3.24 -11.63
C LEU A 465 30.59 -2.40 -11.12
N PRO A 466 29.46 -2.32 -11.86
CA PRO A 466 28.27 -1.66 -11.36
C PRO A 466 27.75 -2.39 -10.11
N PRO A 467 27.09 -1.67 -9.18
CA PRO A 467 26.47 -2.31 -8.03
C PRO A 467 25.46 -3.36 -8.51
N ARG A 468 25.50 -4.55 -7.91
CA ARG A 468 24.44 -5.55 -8.11
C ARG A 468 23.14 -4.97 -7.54
N PRO A 469 22.03 -4.97 -8.31
CA PRO A 469 20.76 -4.51 -7.79
C PRO A 469 20.31 -5.44 -6.66
N LEU A 470 20.21 -4.89 -5.45
CA LEU A 470 19.34 -5.41 -4.41
C LEU A 470 17.92 -5.07 -4.88
N TYR A 471 17.08 -6.10 -5.04
CA TYR A 471 15.75 -6.13 -5.68
C TYR A 471 15.74 -6.63 -7.13
N GLY A 472 15.12 -7.80 -7.30
CA GLY A 472 14.92 -8.47 -8.58
C GLY A 472 14.04 -7.65 -9.50
N SER A 473 14.63 -7.18 -10.59
CA SER A 473 13.90 -6.81 -11.79
C SER A 473 13.32 -8.09 -12.39
N LEU A 474 12.01 -8.11 -12.63
CA LEU A 474 11.38 -9.11 -13.47
C LEU A 474 11.99 -9.00 -14.89
N PRO A 475 12.28 -10.11 -15.56
CA PRO A 475 12.84 -10.06 -16.91
C PRO A 475 11.80 -9.48 -17.87
N SER A 476 12.19 -8.44 -18.60
CA SER A 476 11.48 -8.01 -19.79
C SER A 476 11.64 -9.09 -20.87
N SER A 477 10.55 -9.75 -21.24
CA SER A 477 10.50 -10.58 -22.43
C SER A 477 9.55 -9.96 -23.46
N ARG A 478 10.07 -9.96 -24.68
CA ARG A 478 9.46 -9.55 -25.96
C ARG A 478 8.25 -10.38 -26.33
#